data_AF-A0A433EPA3-F1
#
_entry.id   AF-A0A433EPA3-F1
#
_cell.length_a   1.000
_cell.length_b   1.000
_cell.length_c   1.000
_cell.angle_alpha   90.00
_cell.angle_beta   90.00
_cell.angle_gamma   90.00
#
_symmetry.space_group_name_H-M   'P 1'
#
loop_
_entity.id
_entity.type
_entity.pdbx_description
1 polymer ?
#
loop_
_entity_poly.entity_id
_entity_poly.type
_entity_poly.pdbx_seq_one_letter_code
_entity_poly.pdbx_strand_id
1 'polypeptide(L)'
;MRLRLTFLPFYLVVFISLTSFAYKSVAAPSAVANSSSSTSTPFSMPLWFEAFKKTATPRQMYQFLHTMPKGGDLHHHLSGSGFSEWWYELAADPTKNGGYTYYTQVSIKPCHSDPQSALRFHTISETTWAKLPQCIQKNYTELGLLDNNLKREFMDSIRLHTASEGREEFFSTHWQRLNELTANPTLVSKILLRNMQAYQKENLQYLETQVNVRYTKKPDGSTYTPDEALAIYTDMLASEEAQATQVTVRFQYAVVRFLPDAEAQLEWIYDFVDSHRELYVGINLVGREDDINGQPKRFASTLRKLRATYPKVSLAFHAGESETADSNVRDTLLLGAERIGHGLNTIFDSDTLLLMRNSQYLIEINLISNLLLEYIPSYDTHPFPEYLRTGIPTALSTDDRGMFDSTLTDEFYVAVTEFNLSWEEVLTLSTNSLQYSFLQPNVKAQQLTLFHQRVAEFETQVASDTVPTSPPMFRAFICKFESELCSGNKD
;
A
#
# COMPACT_ATOMS: atom_id res chain seq x y z
N MET A 1 8.94 -16.43 -70.82
CA MET A 1 10.16 -17.26 -70.68
C MET A 1 11.06 -16.67 -69.60
N ARG A 2 10.99 -17.22 -68.38
CA ARG A 2 12.03 -17.37 -67.35
C ARG A 2 11.33 -17.76 -66.05
N LEU A 3 11.21 -19.08 -65.86
CA LEU A 3 10.90 -19.73 -64.60
C LEU A 3 12.04 -19.42 -63.61
N ARG A 4 11.71 -19.00 -62.39
CA ARG A 4 12.62 -19.16 -61.23
C ARG A 4 11.82 -19.77 -60.10
N LEU A 5 12.17 -21.02 -59.79
CA LEU A 5 11.76 -21.76 -58.61
C LEU A 5 12.28 -21.06 -57.35
N THR A 6 11.42 -20.83 -56.39
CA THR A 6 11.78 -20.53 -55.00
C THR A 6 11.62 -21.81 -54.18
N PHE A 7 12.73 -22.27 -53.62
CA PHE A 7 12.81 -23.38 -52.68
C PHE A 7 12.17 -22.98 -51.34
N LEU A 8 11.21 -23.76 -50.84
CA LEU A 8 10.79 -23.73 -49.44
C LEU A 8 11.83 -24.46 -48.58
N PRO A 9 12.36 -23.88 -47.50
CA PRO A 9 13.10 -24.63 -46.51
C PRO A 9 12.13 -25.34 -45.56
N PHE A 10 12.18 -26.68 -45.58
CA PHE A 10 11.66 -27.54 -44.53
C PHE A 10 12.42 -27.24 -43.23
N TYR A 11 11.79 -26.59 -42.26
CA TYR A 11 12.28 -26.56 -40.90
C TYR A 11 11.75 -27.79 -40.15
N LEU A 12 12.68 -28.68 -39.86
CA LEU A 12 12.53 -29.85 -39.00
C LEU A 12 12.12 -29.38 -37.60
N VAL A 13 10.88 -29.63 -37.22
CA VAL A 13 10.39 -29.43 -35.84
C VAL A 13 11.03 -30.53 -34.98
N VAL A 14 12.12 -30.19 -34.31
CA VAL A 14 12.68 -31.01 -33.24
C VAL A 14 11.78 -30.80 -32.02
N PHE A 15 10.88 -31.76 -31.79
CA PHE A 15 10.19 -31.92 -30.52
C PHE A 15 11.23 -32.29 -29.44
N ILE A 16 11.75 -31.28 -28.74
CA ILE A 16 12.42 -31.51 -27.47
C ILE A 16 11.31 -31.79 -26.44
N SER A 17 11.06 -33.08 -26.22
CA SER A 17 10.33 -33.57 -25.06
C SER A 17 11.06 -33.11 -23.80
N LEU A 18 10.61 -32.00 -23.21
CA LEU A 18 10.91 -31.68 -21.82
C LEU A 18 10.09 -32.64 -20.97
N THR A 19 10.75 -33.71 -20.58
CA THR A 19 10.28 -34.69 -19.60
C THR A 19 9.80 -33.98 -18.35
N SER A 20 8.52 -34.16 -18.01
CA SER A 20 7.97 -33.84 -16.69
C SER A 20 8.87 -34.44 -15.61
N PHE A 21 9.38 -33.61 -14.70
CA PHE A 21 9.81 -34.07 -13.40
C PHE A 21 8.57 -34.50 -12.62
N ALA A 22 8.15 -35.74 -12.86
CA ALA A 22 7.25 -36.45 -11.97
C ALA A 22 8.02 -36.70 -10.66
N TYR A 23 7.60 -36.04 -9.58
CA TYR A 23 7.97 -36.44 -8.23
C TYR A 23 7.54 -37.90 -8.03
N LYS A 24 8.50 -38.82 -8.01
CA LYS A 24 8.27 -40.20 -7.61
C LYS A 24 7.90 -40.20 -6.13
N SER A 25 6.66 -40.57 -5.83
CA SER A 25 6.29 -41.01 -4.49
C SER A 25 7.07 -42.27 -4.17
N VAL A 26 7.87 -42.22 -3.09
CA VAL A 26 8.51 -43.40 -2.52
C VAL A 26 7.47 -44.05 -1.62
N ALA A 27 6.95 -45.20 -2.07
CA ALA A 27 6.16 -46.08 -1.23
C ALA A 27 7.05 -46.65 -0.11
N ALA A 28 6.68 -46.40 1.15
CA ALA A 28 7.30 -47.03 2.31
C ALA A 28 6.67 -48.42 2.57
N PRO A 29 7.45 -49.40 3.04
CA PRO A 29 6.95 -50.74 3.29
C PRO A 29 6.11 -50.80 4.56
N SER A 30 4.99 -51.52 4.45
CA SER A 30 4.10 -51.90 5.54
C SER A 30 4.78 -52.84 6.53
N ALA A 31 4.95 -52.39 7.78
CA ALA A 31 5.22 -53.23 8.94
C ALA A 31 4.15 -52.95 10.01
N VAL A 32 3.32 -53.96 10.26
CA VAL A 32 2.35 -53.99 11.35
C VAL A 32 3.11 -54.22 12.65
N ALA A 33 3.06 -53.27 13.57
CA ALA A 33 3.42 -53.46 14.96
C ALA A 33 2.33 -52.84 15.84
N ASN A 34 1.62 -53.71 16.56
CA ASN A 34 0.72 -53.33 17.64
C ASN A 34 1.52 -52.65 18.75
N SER A 35 1.33 -51.35 18.92
CA SER A 35 1.56 -50.68 20.19
C SER A 35 0.41 -49.70 20.43
N SER A 36 -0.30 -49.92 21.53
CA SER A 36 -1.25 -48.98 22.09
C SER A 36 -0.48 -47.73 22.54
N SER A 37 -0.38 -46.75 21.66
CA SER A 37 0.02 -45.39 21.98
C SER A 37 -1.18 -44.49 21.69
N SER A 38 -1.52 -43.60 22.62
CA SER A 38 -2.53 -42.57 22.40
C SER A 38 -2.03 -41.68 21.26
N THR A 39 -2.49 -41.94 20.05
CA THR A 39 -2.22 -41.09 18.89
C THR A 39 -3.02 -39.82 19.05
N SER A 40 -2.48 -38.84 19.76
CA SER A 40 -2.90 -37.45 19.58
C SER A 40 -2.71 -37.14 18.10
N THR A 41 -3.78 -36.81 17.39
CA THR A 41 -3.71 -36.33 16.01
C THR A 41 -2.68 -35.18 15.97
N PRO A 42 -1.70 -35.20 15.05
CA PRO A 42 -0.72 -34.13 14.96
C PRO A 42 -1.45 -32.79 14.76
N PHE A 43 -0.94 -31.73 15.39
CA PHE A 43 -1.51 -30.39 15.28
C PHE A 43 -1.63 -29.99 13.79
N SER A 44 -2.79 -29.45 13.43
CA SER A 44 -3.07 -28.96 12.08
C SER A 44 -3.54 -27.51 12.21
N MET A 45 -2.71 -26.58 11.75
CA MET A 45 -3.01 -25.16 11.83
C MET A 45 -4.32 -24.78 11.14
N PRO A 46 -4.65 -25.29 9.94
CA PRO A 46 -5.95 -25.02 9.33
C PRO A 46 -7.14 -25.48 10.18
N LEU A 47 -7.10 -26.71 10.70
CA LEU A 47 -8.19 -27.24 11.53
C LEU A 47 -8.30 -26.48 12.87
N TRP A 48 -7.16 -26.12 13.46
CA TRP A 48 -7.11 -25.29 14.66
C TRP A 48 -7.71 -23.91 14.39
N PHE A 49 -7.36 -23.25 13.29
CA PHE A 49 -7.84 -21.91 12.96
C PHE A 49 -9.35 -21.91 12.70
N GLU A 50 -9.88 -22.92 12.01
CA GLU A 50 -11.33 -23.10 11.83
C GLU A 50 -12.09 -23.32 13.14
N ALA A 51 -11.48 -24.01 14.12
CA ALA A 51 -12.05 -24.16 15.45
C ALA A 51 -11.95 -22.83 16.24
N PHE A 52 -10.80 -22.17 16.18
CA PHE A 52 -10.51 -20.90 16.83
C PHE A 52 -11.50 -19.81 16.38
N LYS A 53 -11.70 -19.62 15.07
CA LYS A 53 -12.67 -18.65 14.53
C LYS A 53 -14.08 -18.77 15.12
N LYS A 54 -14.51 -19.99 15.49
CA LYS A 54 -15.86 -20.23 16.03
C LYS A 54 -16.02 -19.84 17.50
N THR A 55 -14.92 -19.76 18.23
CA THR A 55 -14.93 -19.55 19.69
C THR A 55 -14.18 -18.30 20.14
N ALA A 56 -13.33 -17.73 19.27
CA ALA A 56 -12.54 -16.56 19.58
C ALA A 56 -13.44 -15.34 19.80
N THR A 57 -13.15 -14.58 20.85
CA THR A 57 -13.70 -13.22 20.98
C THR A 57 -13.08 -12.30 19.93
N PRO A 58 -13.70 -11.16 19.60
CA PRO A 58 -13.11 -10.16 18.72
C PRO A 58 -11.66 -9.81 19.10
N ARG A 59 -11.39 -9.62 20.39
CA ARG A 59 -10.04 -9.29 20.90
C ARG A 59 -9.05 -10.42 20.70
N GLN A 60 -9.44 -11.67 20.91
CA GLN A 60 -8.59 -12.83 20.64
C GLN A 60 -8.26 -12.96 19.15
N MET A 61 -9.27 -12.80 18.28
CA MET A 61 -9.09 -12.83 16.82
C MET A 61 -8.13 -11.72 16.38
N TYR A 62 -8.36 -10.49 16.80
CA TYR A 62 -7.51 -9.36 16.44
C TYR A 62 -6.07 -9.56 16.94
N GLN A 63 -5.88 -10.04 18.16
CA GLN A 63 -4.55 -10.31 18.71
C GLN A 63 -3.81 -11.41 17.94
N PHE A 64 -4.52 -12.48 17.54
CA PHE A 64 -3.96 -13.51 16.67
C PHE A 64 -3.49 -12.92 15.33
N LEU A 65 -4.33 -12.13 14.67
CA LEU A 65 -3.99 -11.49 13.39
C LEU A 65 -2.90 -10.42 13.52
N HIS A 66 -2.82 -9.73 14.67
CA HIS A 66 -1.75 -8.78 14.94
C HIS A 66 -0.38 -9.46 15.06
N THR A 67 -0.35 -10.66 15.66
CA THR A 67 0.88 -11.40 15.95
C THR A 67 1.36 -12.28 14.80
N MET A 68 0.48 -12.67 13.87
CA MET A 68 0.88 -13.48 12.72
C MET A 68 1.86 -12.72 11.80
N PRO A 69 2.82 -13.40 11.16
CA PRO A 69 3.62 -12.83 10.07
C PRO A 69 2.72 -12.43 8.89
N LYS A 70 2.84 -11.19 8.41
CA LYS A 70 1.95 -10.63 7.36
C LYS A 70 2.55 -10.57 5.95
N GLY A 71 3.83 -10.89 5.80
CA GLY A 71 4.53 -10.73 4.52
C GLY A 71 4.83 -9.25 4.24
N GLY A 72 4.32 -8.72 3.13
CA GLY A 72 4.50 -7.33 2.73
C GLY A 72 3.21 -6.53 2.49
N ASP A 73 3.37 -5.21 2.42
CA ASP A 73 2.37 -4.24 1.97
C ASP A 73 2.85 -3.65 0.63
N LEU A 74 2.08 -3.85 -0.44
CA LEU A 74 2.49 -3.52 -1.82
C LEU A 74 1.82 -2.25 -2.37
N HIS A 75 0.81 -1.75 -1.67
CA HIS A 75 0.01 -0.60 -2.08
C HIS A 75 -0.11 0.37 -0.90
N HIS A 76 0.80 1.35 -0.89
CA HIS A 76 0.96 2.27 0.23
C HIS A 76 1.39 3.66 -0.25
N HIS A 77 0.59 4.69 0.06
CA HIS A 77 0.85 6.08 -0.31
C HIS A 77 1.46 6.82 0.87
N LEU A 78 2.79 6.99 0.90
CA LEU A 78 3.49 7.49 2.09
C LEU A 78 2.90 8.77 2.69
N SER A 79 2.43 9.69 1.85
CA SER A 79 1.83 10.95 2.31
C SER A 79 0.50 10.79 3.05
N GLY A 80 -0.33 9.80 2.69
CA GLY A 80 -1.58 9.52 3.40
C GLY A 80 -1.50 8.37 4.39
N SER A 81 -0.39 7.63 4.41
CA SER A 81 -0.11 6.61 5.44
C SER A 81 0.46 7.20 6.75
N GLY A 82 0.79 8.50 6.79
CA GLY A 82 1.19 9.16 8.03
C GLY A 82 -0.02 9.46 8.92
N PHE A 83 -0.08 8.89 10.13
CA PHE A 83 -1.15 9.24 11.08
C PHE A 83 -1.10 10.72 11.47
N SER A 84 -2.27 11.29 11.74
CA SER A 84 -2.43 12.73 11.92
C SER A 84 -1.63 13.29 13.11
N GLU A 85 -1.49 12.52 14.19
CA GLU A 85 -0.63 12.89 15.31
C GLU A 85 0.85 12.94 14.94
N TRP A 86 1.32 12.07 14.03
CA TRP A 86 2.72 12.07 13.58
C TRP A 86 3.02 13.30 12.72
N TRP A 87 2.10 13.65 11.81
CA TRP A 87 2.21 14.86 11.00
C TRP A 87 2.32 16.09 11.88
N TYR A 88 1.43 16.24 12.87
CA TYR A 88 1.50 17.36 13.80
C TYR A 88 2.81 17.35 14.60
N GLU A 89 3.14 16.25 15.28
CA GLU A 89 4.30 16.17 16.19
C GLU A 89 5.64 16.45 15.50
N LEU A 90 5.78 16.01 14.25
CA LEU A 90 7.00 16.22 13.48
C LEU A 90 7.04 17.60 12.84
N ALA A 91 5.92 18.07 12.27
CA ALA A 91 5.87 19.35 11.57
C ALA A 91 5.90 20.56 12.53
N ALA A 92 5.32 20.42 13.73
CA ALA A 92 5.22 21.49 14.71
C ALA A 92 6.54 21.80 15.46
N ASP A 93 7.58 20.98 15.26
CA ASP A 93 8.89 21.11 15.89
C ASP A 93 10.00 21.22 14.82
N PRO A 94 10.56 22.43 14.60
CA PRO A 94 11.61 22.64 13.61
C PRO A 94 12.85 21.74 13.80
N THR A 95 13.13 21.29 15.02
CA THR A 95 14.25 20.36 15.29
C THR A 95 14.00 18.96 14.72
N LYS A 96 12.73 18.61 14.50
CA LYS A 96 12.32 17.32 13.95
C LYS A 96 12.07 17.36 12.45
N ASN A 97 11.71 18.48 11.84
CA ASN A 97 11.38 18.52 10.42
C ASN A 97 12.52 19.04 9.51
N GLY A 98 13.70 19.35 10.06
CA GLY A 98 14.84 19.88 9.28
C GLY A 98 14.95 21.41 9.25
N GLY A 99 14.35 22.10 10.23
CA GLY A 99 14.44 23.55 10.41
C GLY A 99 13.31 24.35 9.77
N TYR A 100 12.19 23.72 9.43
CA TYR A 100 11.04 24.36 8.82
C TYR A 100 10.08 24.87 9.89
N THR A 101 9.57 26.06 9.68
CA THR A 101 8.41 26.60 10.40
C THR A 101 7.20 26.53 9.49
N TYR A 102 6.08 25.98 9.97
CA TYR A 102 4.85 25.84 9.21
C TYR A 102 3.73 26.67 9.82
N TYR A 103 2.87 27.18 8.95
CA TYR A 103 1.68 27.93 9.28
C TYR A 103 0.46 27.22 8.70
N THR A 104 -0.59 27.06 9.50
CA THR A 104 -1.84 26.44 9.06
C THR A 104 -3.00 27.43 9.15
N GLN A 105 -3.91 27.38 8.18
CA GLN A 105 -5.01 28.32 8.09
C GLN A 105 -6.12 27.98 9.09
N VAL A 106 -6.23 28.73 10.19
CA VAL A 106 -7.21 28.46 11.26
C VAL A 106 -8.53 29.24 11.10
N SER A 107 -8.55 30.29 10.26
CA SER A 107 -9.77 31.07 9.97
C SER A 107 -9.87 31.45 8.49
N ILE A 108 -11.08 31.77 8.02
CA ILE A 108 -11.37 32.10 6.62
C ILE A 108 -11.95 33.52 6.56
N LYS A 109 -11.32 34.48 7.25
CA LYS A 109 -11.81 35.87 7.20
C LYS A 109 -11.55 36.41 5.79
N PRO A 110 -12.56 37.02 5.14
CA PRO A 110 -12.40 37.53 3.79
C PRO A 110 -11.28 38.57 3.74
N CYS A 111 -10.28 38.32 2.91
CA CYS A 111 -9.44 39.35 2.34
C CYS A 111 -9.43 39.12 0.83
N HIS A 112 -9.79 40.13 0.03
CA HIS A 112 -9.85 40.15 -1.44
C HIS A 112 -9.92 38.78 -2.16
N SER A 113 -11.07 38.47 -2.78
CA SER A 113 -11.42 37.30 -3.62
C SER A 113 -10.28 36.37 -4.11
N ASP A 114 -9.61 35.64 -3.22
CA ASP A 114 -8.68 34.55 -3.55
C ASP A 114 -9.35 33.22 -3.18
N PRO A 115 -9.62 32.33 -4.16
CA PRO A 115 -10.24 31.03 -3.92
C PRO A 115 -9.40 30.09 -3.04
N GLN A 116 -8.06 30.18 -3.07
CA GLN A 116 -7.21 29.27 -2.28
C GLN A 116 -7.20 29.63 -0.79
N SER A 117 -7.50 30.88 -0.43
CA SER A 117 -7.55 31.34 0.97
C SER A 117 -8.79 30.84 1.74
N ALA A 118 -9.51 29.83 1.25
CA ALA A 118 -10.77 29.37 1.84
C ALA A 118 -10.71 27.99 2.50
N LEU A 119 -9.66 27.19 2.29
CA LEU A 119 -9.57 25.87 2.90
C LEU A 119 -8.99 25.95 4.31
N ARG A 120 -9.81 25.57 5.30
CA ARG A 120 -9.35 25.45 6.68
C ARG A 120 -8.28 24.35 6.80
N PHE A 121 -7.26 24.63 7.60
CA PHE A 121 -6.07 23.81 7.83
C PHE A 121 -5.16 23.59 6.63
N HIS A 122 -5.31 24.39 5.57
CA HIS A 122 -4.30 24.52 4.53
C HIS A 122 -2.96 24.94 5.14
N THR A 123 -1.92 24.11 4.98
CA THR A 123 -0.64 24.26 5.68
C THR A 123 0.48 24.60 4.70
N ILE A 124 1.20 25.68 4.99
CA ILE A 124 2.26 26.24 4.17
C ILE A 124 3.50 26.53 5.01
N SER A 125 4.67 26.54 4.38
CA SER A 125 5.92 26.96 4.99
C SER A 125 5.92 28.45 5.31
N GLU A 126 6.76 28.85 6.27
CA GLU A 126 7.06 30.25 6.57
C GLU A 126 7.45 31.05 5.32
N THR A 127 8.20 30.44 4.39
CA THR A 127 8.65 31.13 3.17
C THR A 127 7.51 31.48 2.22
N THR A 128 6.45 30.66 2.18
CA THR A 128 5.24 30.94 1.41
C THR A 128 4.34 31.90 2.20
N TRP A 129 4.15 31.67 3.50
CA TRP A 129 3.35 32.53 4.37
C TRP A 129 3.85 33.99 4.38
N ALA A 130 5.17 34.20 4.45
CA ALA A 130 5.79 35.52 4.47
C ALA A 130 5.52 36.35 3.21
N LYS A 131 5.16 35.71 2.09
CA LYS A 131 4.81 36.37 0.81
C LYS A 131 3.33 36.72 0.70
N LEU A 132 2.48 36.19 1.58
CA LEU A 132 1.05 36.46 1.56
C LEU A 132 0.75 37.92 1.95
N PRO A 133 -0.34 38.52 1.43
CA PRO A 133 -0.86 39.78 1.93
C PRO A 133 -1.11 39.72 3.45
N GLN A 134 -0.80 40.80 4.17
CA GLN A 134 -0.89 40.85 5.64
C GLN A 134 -2.28 40.48 6.18
N CYS A 135 -3.35 40.78 5.44
CA CYS A 135 -4.70 40.39 5.80
C CYS A 135 -4.93 38.87 5.74
N ILE A 136 -4.30 38.16 4.80
CA ILE A 136 -4.36 36.70 4.68
C ILE A 136 -3.44 36.06 5.72
N GLN A 137 -2.26 36.63 5.99
CA GLN A 137 -1.37 36.10 7.04
C GLN A 137 -2.06 35.97 8.40
N LYS A 138 -2.98 36.88 8.73
CA LYS A 138 -3.80 36.86 9.97
C LYS A 138 -4.76 35.67 10.06
N ASN A 139 -5.03 34.99 8.94
CA ASN A 139 -5.84 33.78 8.91
C ASN A 139 -5.06 32.53 9.33
N TYR A 140 -3.74 32.63 9.39
CA TYR A 140 -2.82 31.53 9.67
C TYR A 140 -2.25 31.64 11.09
N THR A 141 -2.02 30.50 11.70
CA THR A 141 -1.29 30.36 12.96
C THR A 141 -0.12 29.40 12.75
N GLU A 142 1.02 29.69 13.37
CA GLU A 142 2.15 28.76 13.38
C GLU A 142 1.72 27.42 13.99
N LEU A 143 2.08 26.32 13.35
CA LEU A 143 1.60 24.99 13.71
C LEU A 143 2.03 24.57 15.13
N GLY A 144 3.23 24.98 15.55
CA GLY A 144 3.74 24.77 16.91
C GLY A 144 3.01 25.56 18.00
N LEU A 145 2.22 26.57 17.63
CA LEU A 145 1.53 27.47 18.55
C LEU A 145 0.01 27.24 18.59
N LEU A 146 -0.50 26.18 17.96
CA LEU A 146 -1.90 25.82 18.08
C LEU A 146 -2.26 25.46 19.53
N ASP A 147 -3.40 25.97 19.99
CA ASP A 147 -3.96 25.51 21.26
C ASP A 147 -4.48 24.06 21.16
N ASN A 148 -4.84 23.46 22.29
CA ASN A 148 -5.28 22.06 22.33
C ASN A 148 -6.55 21.77 21.50
N ASN A 149 -7.40 22.76 21.24
CA ASN A 149 -8.60 22.56 20.42
C ASN A 149 -8.21 22.59 18.95
N LEU A 150 -7.49 23.62 18.52
CA LEU A 150 -7.02 23.75 17.13
C LEU A 150 -6.08 22.60 16.75
N LYS A 151 -5.24 22.13 17.67
CA LYS A 151 -4.41 20.94 17.45
C LYS A 151 -5.27 19.71 17.13
N ARG A 152 -6.33 19.44 17.91
CA ARG A 152 -7.23 18.30 17.66
C ARG A 152 -7.93 18.44 16.32
N GLU A 153 -8.50 19.62 16.05
CA GLU A 153 -9.21 19.88 14.80
C GLU A 153 -8.29 19.81 13.56
N PHE A 154 -7.03 20.24 13.67
CA PHE A 154 -6.04 20.03 12.62
C PHE A 154 -5.83 18.54 12.34
N MET A 155 -5.59 17.75 13.40
CA MET A 155 -5.37 16.30 13.27
C MET A 155 -6.60 15.58 12.72
N ASP A 156 -7.80 15.99 13.13
CA ASP A 156 -9.06 15.45 12.60
C ASP A 156 -9.29 15.84 11.13
N SER A 157 -8.77 16.98 10.68
CA SER A 157 -8.94 17.45 9.30
C SER A 157 -8.08 16.73 8.25
N ILE A 158 -7.13 15.88 8.65
CA ILE A 158 -6.26 15.16 7.72
C ILE A 158 -6.48 13.64 7.78
N ARG A 159 -7.65 13.23 8.29
CA ARG A 159 -8.18 11.87 8.26
C ARG A 159 -9.69 11.89 8.10
N LEU A 160 -10.29 10.78 7.70
CA LEU A 160 -11.74 10.58 7.73
C LEU A 160 -12.19 10.41 9.18
N HIS A 161 -12.57 11.52 9.79
CA HIS A 161 -12.93 11.63 11.19
C HIS A 161 -14.41 11.36 11.42
N THR A 162 -15.28 11.97 10.60
CA THR A 162 -16.74 11.93 10.78
C THR A 162 -17.43 10.98 9.79
N ALA A 163 -18.64 10.52 10.12
CA ALA A 163 -19.40 9.62 9.25
C ALA A 163 -19.93 10.28 7.96
N SER A 164 -19.86 11.61 7.86
CA SER A 164 -20.22 12.37 6.65
C SER A 164 -19.04 12.59 5.72
N GLU A 165 -17.83 12.24 6.14
CA GLU A 165 -16.64 12.33 5.32
C GLU A 165 -16.42 11.00 4.61
N GLY A 166 -16.05 11.09 3.34
CA GLY A 166 -15.78 9.94 2.49
C GLY A 166 -14.90 10.38 1.32
N ARG A 167 -15.21 9.89 0.13
CA ARG A 167 -14.37 10.07 -1.06
C ARG A 167 -14.10 11.53 -1.44
N GLU A 168 -15.11 12.37 -1.38
CA GLU A 168 -14.96 13.79 -1.76
C GLU A 168 -14.05 14.54 -0.79
N GLU A 169 -14.20 14.30 0.52
CA GLU A 169 -13.33 14.92 1.52
C GLU A 169 -11.88 14.44 1.33
N PHE A 170 -11.70 13.14 1.13
CA PHE A 170 -10.39 12.52 0.90
C PHE A 170 -9.65 13.13 -0.29
N PHE A 171 -10.22 13.07 -1.50
CA PHE A 171 -9.54 13.54 -2.71
C PHE A 171 -9.44 15.07 -2.82
N SER A 172 -10.40 15.81 -2.25
CA SER A 172 -10.48 17.26 -2.47
C SER A 172 -9.83 18.10 -1.38
N THR A 173 -9.57 17.53 -0.20
CA THR A 173 -9.13 18.35 0.95
C THR A 173 -7.90 17.83 1.69
N HIS A 174 -7.69 16.52 1.84
CA HIS A 174 -6.66 16.01 2.75
C HIS A 174 -5.24 16.40 2.31
N TRP A 175 -4.90 16.13 1.04
CA TRP A 175 -3.62 16.55 0.46
C TRP A 175 -3.48 18.07 0.37
N GLN A 176 -4.58 18.79 0.17
CA GLN A 176 -4.59 20.25 0.14
C GLN A 176 -4.38 20.82 1.55
N ARG A 177 -4.79 20.14 2.61
CA ARG A 177 -4.49 20.54 3.99
C ARG A 177 -3.03 20.27 4.36
N LEU A 178 -2.50 19.11 3.99
CA LEU A 178 -1.08 18.79 4.18
C LEU A 178 -0.17 19.71 3.35
N ASN A 179 -0.52 19.92 2.08
CA ASN A 179 0.15 20.77 1.10
C ASN A 179 1.69 20.77 1.22
N GLU A 180 2.31 21.86 1.66
CA GLU A 180 3.77 22.01 1.69
C GLU A 180 4.47 21.12 2.73
N LEU A 181 3.73 20.47 3.64
CA LEU A 181 4.29 19.42 4.50
C LEU A 181 4.82 18.24 3.67
N THR A 182 4.11 17.89 2.60
CA THR A 182 4.49 16.76 1.71
C THR A 182 5.72 17.08 0.84
N ALA A 183 6.06 18.37 0.69
CA ALA A 183 7.23 18.83 -0.05
C ALA A 183 8.53 18.85 0.79
N ASN A 184 8.47 18.47 2.07
CA ASN A 184 9.63 18.39 2.95
C ASN A 184 10.15 16.95 3.06
N PRO A 185 11.26 16.60 2.40
CA PRO A 185 11.78 15.24 2.38
C PRO A 185 12.25 14.75 3.76
N THR A 186 12.71 15.64 4.64
CA THR A 186 13.11 15.30 6.01
C THR A 186 11.92 14.94 6.89
N LEU A 187 10.81 15.68 6.76
CA LEU A 187 9.57 15.38 7.46
C LEU A 187 8.98 14.05 6.96
N VAL A 188 8.88 13.89 5.63
CA VAL A 188 8.30 12.70 5.00
C VAL A 188 9.15 11.45 5.25
N SER A 189 10.50 11.55 5.29
CA SER A 189 11.35 10.41 5.65
C SER A 189 11.13 9.96 7.11
N LYS A 190 10.80 10.88 8.02
CA LYS A 190 10.42 10.53 9.39
C LYS A 190 9.03 9.92 9.49
N ILE A 191 8.09 10.31 8.63
CA ILE A 191 6.80 9.61 8.48
C ILE A 191 7.03 8.17 7.99
N LEU A 192 7.99 7.95 7.09
CA LEU A 192 8.38 6.60 6.67
C LEU A 192 8.97 5.80 7.84
N LEU A 193 9.87 6.38 8.63
CA LEU A 193 10.41 5.73 9.83
C LEU A 193 9.30 5.32 10.82
N ARG A 194 8.32 6.19 11.05
CA ARG A 194 7.16 5.90 11.92
C ARG A 194 6.33 4.74 11.37
N ASN A 195 6.10 4.71 10.06
CA ASN A 195 5.43 3.58 9.41
C ASN A 195 6.23 2.28 9.57
N MET A 196 7.55 2.28 9.34
CA MET A 196 8.40 1.10 9.56
C MET A 196 8.29 0.57 11.00
N GLN A 197 8.29 1.47 12.00
CA GLN A 197 8.13 1.12 13.41
C GLN A 197 6.73 0.56 13.73
N ALA A 198 5.68 1.09 13.11
CA ALA A 198 4.31 0.58 13.30
C ALA A 198 4.16 -0.81 12.64
N TYR A 199 4.64 -0.96 11.42
CA TYR A 199 4.61 -2.22 10.67
C TYR A 199 5.43 -3.34 11.32
N GLN A 200 6.58 -3.01 11.92
CA GLN A 200 7.34 -3.97 12.72
C GLN A 200 6.49 -4.55 13.86
N LYS A 201 5.72 -3.71 14.57
CA LYS A 201 4.86 -4.17 15.67
C LYS A 201 3.74 -5.10 15.19
N GLU A 202 3.34 -4.95 13.93
CA GLU A 202 2.37 -5.81 13.25
C GLU A 202 3.05 -6.97 12.49
N ASN A 203 4.32 -7.29 12.74
CA ASN A 203 5.04 -8.39 12.10
C ASN A 203 5.05 -8.35 10.56
N LEU A 204 5.00 -7.15 9.97
CA LEU A 204 5.31 -6.95 8.57
C LEU A 204 6.83 -7.04 8.37
N GLN A 205 7.27 -7.61 7.25
CA GLN A 205 8.70 -7.69 6.90
C GLN A 205 9.08 -6.86 5.68
N TYR A 206 8.11 -6.49 4.84
CA TYR A 206 8.38 -5.81 3.57
C TYR A 206 7.37 -4.70 3.25
N LEU A 207 7.85 -3.57 2.74
CA LEU A 207 7.01 -2.44 2.34
C LEU A 207 7.46 -1.91 0.97
N GLU A 208 6.53 -1.84 0.02
CA GLU A 208 6.64 -0.99 -1.17
C GLU A 208 5.81 0.26 -0.96
N THR A 209 6.47 1.42 -0.91
CA THR A 209 5.80 2.69 -0.62
C THR A 209 6.09 3.72 -1.69
N GLN A 210 5.11 4.57 -1.98
CA GLN A 210 5.25 5.61 -2.98
C GLN A 210 6.06 6.80 -2.45
N VAL A 211 7.20 7.10 -3.07
CA VAL A 211 8.11 8.19 -2.66
C VAL A 211 8.54 9.00 -3.86
N ASN A 212 8.11 10.27 -3.90
CA ASN A 212 8.50 11.21 -4.92
C ASN A 212 9.59 12.15 -4.39
N VAL A 213 10.57 12.48 -5.24
CA VAL A 213 11.71 13.34 -4.86
C VAL A 213 11.76 14.68 -5.62
N ARG A 214 10.98 14.83 -6.70
CA ARG A 214 10.83 16.10 -7.40
C ARG A 214 10.03 17.10 -6.59
N TYR A 215 10.32 18.38 -6.85
CA TYR A 215 9.60 19.54 -6.33
C TYR A 215 9.67 19.73 -4.80
N THR A 216 10.52 18.94 -4.13
CA THR A 216 10.83 19.08 -2.72
C THR A 216 11.54 20.41 -2.43
N LYS A 217 11.27 20.99 -1.26
CA LYS A 217 11.69 22.34 -0.87
C LYS A 217 12.58 22.29 0.36
N LYS A 218 13.63 23.13 0.37
CA LYS A 218 14.50 23.44 1.51
C LYS A 218 13.80 24.45 2.45
N PRO A 219 14.26 24.63 3.71
CA PRO A 219 13.63 25.58 4.64
C PRO A 219 13.61 27.03 4.14
N ASP A 220 14.56 27.41 3.28
CA ASP A 220 14.65 28.73 2.66
C ASP A 220 13.78 28.89 1.40
N GLY A 221 13.02 27.84 1.01
CA GLY A 221 12.13 27.82 -0.14
C GLY A 221 12.80 27.48 -1.47
N SER A 222 14.13 27.32 -1.51
CA SER A 222 14.84 26.77 -2.66
C SER A 222 14.52 25.27 -2.83
N THR A 223 14.82 24.70 -3.99
CA THR A 223 14.50 23.29 -4.28
C THR A 223 15.69 22.39 -3.97
N TYR A 224 15.42 21.19 -3.45
CA TYR A 224 16.38 20.10 -3.54
C TYR A 224 16.49 19.61 -4.98
N THR A 225 17.68 19.15 -5.37
CA THR A 225 17.77 18.24 -6.52
C THR A 225 17.14 16.89 -6.16
N PRO A 226 16.66 16.10 -7.14
CA PRO A 226 16.12 14.76 -6.88
C PRO A 226 17.07 13.86 -6.08
N ASP A 227 18.36 13.89 -6.38
CA ASP A 227 19.37 13.07 -5.69
C ASP A 227 19.63 13.57 -4.26
N GLU A 228 19.66 14.88 -4.03
CA GLU A 228 19.75 15.44 -2.67
C GLU A 228 18.53 15.04 -1.82
N ALA A 229 17.34 15.05 -2.40
CA ALA A 229 16.13 14.63 -1.71
C ALA A 229 16.14 13.12 -1.44
N LEU A 230 16.56 12.30 -2.41
CA LEU A 230 16.70 10.85 -2.24
C LEU A 230 17.69 10.50 -1.13
N ALA A 231 18.80 11.23 -1.03
CA ALA A 231 19.82 11.03 0.00
C ALA A 231 19.23 11.10 1.43
N ILE A 232 18.26 11.99 1.67
CA ILE A 232 17.58 12.11 2.97
C ILE A 232 16.82 10.83 3.33
N TYR A 233 16.19 10.18 2.34
CA TYR A 233 15.51 8.90 2.57
C TYR A 233 16.49 7.76 2.78
N THR A 234 17.59 7.71 2.00
CA THR A 234 18.60 6.66 2.16
C THR A 234 19.33 6.77 3.48
N ASP A 235 19.63 7.99 3.95
CA ASP A 235 20.25 8.24 5.25
C ASP A 235 19.31 7.80 6.39
N MET A 236 18.02 8.10 6.28
CA MET A 236 17.02 7.62 7.23
C MET A 236 16.95 6.08 7.22
N LEU A 237 16.89 5.44 6.05
CA LEU A 237 16.87 3.97 5.95
C LEU A 237 18.14 3.32 6.51
N ALA A 238 19.30 4.00 6.43
CA ALA A 238 20.57 3.54 6.98
C ALA A 238 20.72 3.79 8.50
N SER A 239 19.84 4.57 9.12
CA SER A 239 19.86 4.86 10.55
C SER A 239 19.68 3.61 11.40
N GLU A 240 20.22 3.62 12.62
CA GLU A 240 20.07 2.52 13.58
C GLU A 240 18.59 2.23 13.87
N GLU A 241 17.77 3.28 14.00
CA GLU A 241 16.34 3.17 14.26
C GLU A 241 15.60 2.48 13.12
N ALA A 242 15.93 2.79 11.86
CA ALA A 242 15.33 2.12 10.71
C ALA A 242 15.78 0.66 10.60
N GLN A 243 17.08 0.39 10.74
CA GLN A 243 17.63 -0.97 10.70
C GLN A 243 17.06 -1.86 11.83
N ALA A 244 16.83 -1.29 13.02
CA ALA A 244 16.21 -1.99 14.13
C ALA A 244 14.78 -2.48 13.85
N THR A 245 14.07 -1.87 12.89
CA THR A 245 12.73 -2.32 12.49
C THR A 245 12.74 -3.66 11.77
N GLN A 246 13.85 -3.97 11.07
CA GLN A 246 13.99 -5.11 10.15
C GLN A 246 12.95 -5.13 9.00
N VAL A 247 12.20 -4.04 8.80
CA VAL A 247 11.29 -3.89 7.67
C VAL A 247 12.12 -3.52 6.45
N THR A 248 12.12 -4.37 5.44
CA THR A 248 12.75 -4.05 4.16
C THR A 248 11.85 -3.09 3.39
N VAL A 249 12.40 -1.97 2.92
CA VAL A 249 11.63 -0.95 2.18
C VAL A 249 12.14 -0.83 0.74
N ARG A 250 11.21 -0.68 -0.20
CA ARG A 250 11.47 -0.24 -1.58
C ARG A 250 10.48 0.85 -1.98
N PHE A 251 10.86 1.64 -2.97
CA PHE A 251 10.07 2.76 -3.43
C PHE A 251 9.40 2.47 -4.76
N GLN A 252 8.17 2.94 -4.90
CA GLN A 252 7.55 3.20 -6.19
C GLN A 252 7.54 4.71 -6.43
N TYR A 253 7.68 5.13 -7.68
CA TYR A 253 7.50 6.53 -8.04
C TYR A 253 6.07 6.74 -8.54
N ALA A 254 5.34 7.69 -7.96
CA ALA A 254 3.94 7.91 -8.31
C ALA A 254 3.76 9.16 -9.18
N VAL A 255 2.83 9.10 -10.14
CA VAL A 255 2.39 10.26 -10.90
C VAL A 255 0.87 10.38 -10.86
N VAL A 256 0.40 11.60 -10.64
CA VAL A 256 -1.03 11.92 -10.64
C VAL A 256 -1.53 11.95 -12.08
N ARG A 257 -2.39 10.98 -12.42
CA ARG A 257 -2.78 10.64 -13.79
C ARG A 257 -3.53 11.74 -14.54
N PHE A 258 -4.30 12.57 -13.84
CA PHE A 258 -5.12 13.61 -14.46
C PHE A 258 -4.37 14.93 -14.69
N LEU A 259 -3.10 15.03 -14.30
CA LEU A 259 -2.32 16.24 -14.56
C LEU A 259 -2.12 16.47 -16.08
N PRO A 260 -2.16 17.73 -16.56
CA PRO A 260 -2.00 18.03 -17.98
C PRO A 260 -0.66 17.58 -18.58
N ASP A 261 0.39 17.48 -17.76
CA ASP A 261 1.75 17.12 -18.16
C ASP A 261 2.17 15.70 -17.72
N ALA A 262 1.22 14.85 -17.30
CA ALA A 262 1.50 13.51 -16.76
C ALA A 262 2.36 12.64 -17.69
N GLU A 263 2.15 12.66 -19.01
CA GLU A 263 2.99 11.90 -19.96
C GLU A 263 4.43 12.40 -20.00
N ALA A 264 4.64 13.72 -19.91
CA ALA A 264 5.99 14.31 -19.88
C ALA A 264 6.68 14.00 -18.54
N GLN A 265 5.92 14.01 -17.44
CA GLN A 265 6.44 13.57 -16.14
C GLN A 265 6.85 12.10 -16.18
N LEU A 266 6.07 11.22 -16.80
CA LEU A 266 6.42 9.80 -16.96
C LEU A 266 7.76 9.60 -17.67
N GLU A 267 8.07 10.38 -18.71
CA GLU A 267 9.37 10.25 -19.39
C GLU A 267 10.55 10.50 -18.43
N TRP A 268 10.46 11.52 -17.57
CA TRP A 268 11.46 11.79 -16.55
C TRP A 268 11.48 10.70 -15.45
N ILE A 269 10.30 10.24 -15.01
CA ILE A 269 10.19 9.25 -13.93
C ILE A 269 10.84 7.93 -14.34
N TYR A 270 10.62 7.49 -15.57
CA TYR A 270 11.23 6.26 -16.09
C TYR A 270 12.76 6.33 -16.08
N ASP A 271 13.32 7.46 -16.50
CA ASP A 271 14.77 7.68 -16.49
C ASP A 271 15.33 7.61 -15.06
N PHE A 272 14.69 8.33 -14.13
CA PHE A 272 15.10 8.36 -12.73
C PHE A 272 14.96 7.01 -12.01
N VAL A 273 13.88 6.27 -12.28
CA VAL A 273 13.65 4.94 -11.71
C VAL A 273 14.65 3.93 -12.26
N ASP A 274 14.95 3.95 -13.57
CA ASP A 274 15.94 3.03 -14.15
C ASP A 274 17.37 3.30 -13.65
N SER A 275 17.69 4.55 -13.32
CA SER A 275 18.99 4.93 -12.75
C SER A 275 19.14 4.59 -11.25
N HIS A 276 18.03 4.37 -10.52
CA HIS A 276 18.00 4.13 -9.07
C HIS A 276 17.31 2.81 -8.66
N ARG A 277 17.46 1.77 -9.50
CA ARG A 277 16.76 0.47 -9.35
C ARG A 277 17.12 -0.34 -8.11
N GLU A 278 18.17 0.04 -7.39
CA GLU A 278 18.49 -0.54 -6.09
C GLU A 278 17.38 -0.28 -5.07
N LEU A 279 16.73 0.89 -5.15
CA LEU A 279 15.71 1.34 -4.22
C LEU A 279 14.34 1.54 -4.88
N TYR A 280 14.29 2.09 -6.09
CA TYR A 280 13.06 2.25 -6.86
C TYR A 280 12.75 1.00 -7.69
N VAL A 281 11.64 0.35 -7.37
CA VAL A 281 11.26 -0.95 -7.97
C VAL A 281 10.06 -0.87 -8.90
N GLY A 282 9.35 0.26 -8.93
CA GLY A 282 8.25 0.42 -9.87
C GLY A 282 7.75 1.85 -10.01
N ILE A 283 6.79 2.01 -10.91
CA ILE A 283 6.04 3.26 -11.13
C ILE A 283 4.55 3.00 -10.89
N ASN A 284 3.89 3.97 -10.28
CA ASN A 284 2.45 3.95 -10.02
C ASN A 284 1.74 5.11 -10.74
N LEU A 285 0.55 4.84 -11.28
CA LEU A 285 -0.39 5.86 -11.75
C LEU A 285 -1.47 6.01 -10.69
N VAL A 286 -1.58 7.19 -10.08
CA VAL A 286 -2.45 7.46 -8.94
C VAL A 286 -3.41 8.62 -9.21
N GLY A 287 -4.33 8.84 -8.26
CA GLY A 287 -5.35 9.89 -8.32
C GLY A 287 -6.69 9.37 -8.80
N ARG A 288 -7.75 10.14 -8.53
CA ARG A 288 -9.15 9.78 -8.82
C ARG A 288 -9.34 9.25 -10.24
N GLU A 289 -9.78 8.00 -10.35
CA GLU A 289 -9.92 7.33 -11.65
C GLU A 289 -11.12 7.82 -12.46
N ASP A 290 -12.13 8.41 -11.80
CA ASP A 290 -13.30 8.99 -12.46
C ASP A 290 -12.95 10.23 -13.31
N ASP A 291 -11.76 10.83 -13.13
CA ASP A 291 -11.33 11.94 -13.96
C ASP A 291 -11.02 11.47 -15.39
N ILE A 292 -11.73 12.01 -16.37
CA ILE A 292 -11.60 11.67 -17.78
C ILE A 292 -10.20 11.97 -18.34
N ASN A 293 -9.47 12.92 -17.74
CA ASN A 293 -8.10 13.23 -18.13
C ASN A 293 -7.12 12.15 -17.66
N GLY A 294 -7.52 11.32 -16.71
CA GLY A 294 -6.71 10.24 -16.15
C GLY A 294 -6.80 8.91 -16.87
N GLN A 295 -7.64 8.72 -17.89
CA GLN A 295 -7.95 7.38 -18.40
C GLN A 295 -6.73 6.63 -18.96
N PRO A 296 -6.57 5.31 -18.73
CA PRO A 296 -5.37 4.54 -19.09
C PRO A 296 -4.98 4.68 -20.57
N LYS A 297 -5.97 4.71 -21.48
CA LYS A 297 -5.74 4.82 -22.93
C LYS A 297 -4.92 6.05 -23.33
N ARG A 298 -4.99 7.15 -22.57
CA ARG A 298 -4.18 8.36 -22.75
C ARG A 298 -2.68 8.03 -22.80
N PHE A 299 -2.23 7.11 -21.96
CA PHE A 299 -0.83 6.78 -21.77
C PHE A 299 -0.29 5.72 -22.75
N ALA A 300 -1.14 5.13 -23.60
CA ALA A 300 -0.78 3.95 -24.41
C ALA A 300 0.40 4.20 -25.36
N SER A 301 0.46 5.36 -26.02
CA SER A 301 1.57 5.69 -26.92
C SER A 301 2.86 5.93 -26.14
N THR A 302 2.78 6.72 -25.08
CA THR A 302 3.92 7.09 -24.22
C THR A 302 4.53 5.86 -23.55
N LEU A 303 3.72 5.03 -22.90
CA LEU A 303 4.20 3.85 -22.19
C LEU A 303 4.71 2.76 -23.15
N ARG A 304 4.14 2.62 -24.35
CA ARG A 304 4.69 1.73 -25.38
C ARG A 304 6.12 2.13 -25.75
N LYS A 305 6.39 3.42 -25.92
CA LYS A 305 7.74 3.95 -26.18
C LYS A 305 8.66 3.73 -24.97
N LEU A 306 8.22 4.10 -23.77
CA LEU A 306 9.04 4.02 -22.56
C LEU A 306 9.40 2.57 -22.20
N ARG A 307 8.48 1.62 -22.32
CA ARG A 307 8.77 0.20 -22.08
C ARG A 307 9.76 -0.40 -23.07
N ALA A 308 9.81 0.10 -24.30
CA ALA A 308 10.83 -0.32 -25.27
C ALA A 308 12.23 0.17 -24.88
N THR A 309 12.33 1.36 -24.27
CA THR A 309 13.59 1.95 -23.80
C THR A 309 14.04 1.38 -22.45
N TYR A 310 13.08 1.18 -21.53
CA TYR A 310 13.31 0.82 -20.13
C TYR A 310 12.58 -0.51 -19.78
N PRO A 311 12.96 -1.65 -20.38
CA PRO A 311 12.20 -2.90 -20.29
C PRO A 311 12.22 -3.56 -18.91
N LYS A 312 12.95 -3.01 -17.93
CA LYS A 312 13.12 -3.55 -16.59
C LYS A 312 12.38 -2.75 -15.51
N VAL A 313 11.66 -1.70 -15.89
CA VAL A 313 10.85 -0.90 -14.96
C VAL A 313 9.48 -1.55 -14.83
N SER A 314 9.15 -1.99 -13.63
CA SER A 314 7.86 -2.60 -13.32
C SER A 314 6.78 -1.56 -13.04
N LEU A 315 5.52 -1.94 -13.28
CA LEU A 315 4.38 -1.05 -13.21
C LEU A 315 3.28 -1.66 -12.32
N ALA A 316 2.89 -0.92 -11.28
CA ALA A 316 1.76 -1.23 -10.42
C ALA A 316 0.80 -0.05 -10.50
N PHE A 317 -0.22 -0.11 -11.35
CA PHE A 317 -1.09 1.04 -11.62
C PHE A 317 -2.44 0.82 -10.96
N HIS A 318 -3.04 1.90 -10.44
CA HIS A 318 -4.45 1.86 -10.05
C HIS A 318 -5.30 1.57 -11.30
N ALA A 319 -6.28 0.68 -11.15
CA ALA A 319 -7.33 0.51 -12.15
C ALA A 319 -8.58 -0.15 -11.54
N GLY A 320 -9.74 0.32 -11.97
CA GLY A 320 -11.03 -0.25 -11.59
C GLY A 320 -11.52 0.23 -10.23
N GLU A 321 -10.94 1.28 -9.66
CA GLU A 321 -11.46 1.99 -8.47
C GLU A 321 -12.27 3.21 -8.93
N SER A 322 -13.43 2.94 -9.54
CA SER A 322 -14.29 3.96 -10.14
C SER A 322 -15.76 3.66 -9.87
N GLU A 323 -16.61 4.69 -9.92
CA GLU A 323 -18.05 4.53 -9.69
C GLU A 323 -18.73 3.62 -10.73
N THR A 324 -18.17 3.56 -11.92
CA THR A 324 -18.75 2.86 -13.06
C THR A 324 -17.83 1.77 -13.54
N ALA A 325 -18.38 0.57 -13.73
CA ALA A 325 -17.68 -0.51 -14.42
C ALA A 325 -17.25 -0.04 -15.82
N ASP A 326 -15.97 -0.25 -16.13
CA ASP A 326 -15.34 0.22 -17.37
C ASP A 326 -14.29 -0.80 -17.86
N SER A 327 -13.54 -0.45 -18.92
CA SER A 327 -12.46 -1.30 -19.43
C SER A 327 -11.08 -0.98 -18.85
N ASN A 328 -10.99 -0.13 -17.81
CA ASN A 328 -9.74 0.45 -17.37
C ASN A 328 -8.77 -0.59 -16.82
N VAL A 329 -9.24 -1.61 -16.12
CA VAL A 329 -8.38 -2.71 -15.66
C VAL A 329 -7.68 -3.39 -16.84
N ARG A 330 -8.47 -3.79 -17.85
CA ARG A 330 -7.94 -4.41 -19.08
C ARG A 330 -6.98 -3.47 -19.82
N ASP A 331 -7.36 -2.21 -19.98
CA ASP A 331 -6.54 -1.23 -20.68
C ASP A 331 -5.22 -0.99 -19.94
N THR A 332 -5.25 -0.94 -18.61
CA THR A 332 -4.07 -0.82 -17.75
C THR A 332 -3.13 -2.03 -17.87
N LEU A 333 -3.65 -3.26 -17.93
CA LEU A 333 -2.83 -4.44 -18.25
C LEU A 333 -2.16 -4.31 -19.63
N LEU A 334 -2.87 -3.79 -20.63
CA LEU A 334 -2.30 -3.54 -21.97
C LEU A 334 -1.21 -2.46 -21.98
N LEU A 335 -1.24 -1.52 -21.03
CA LEU A 335 -0.15 -0.57 -20.82
C LEU A 335 1.13 -1.25 -20.33
N GLY A 336 1.03 -2.45 -19.75
CA GLY A 336 2.15 -3.23 -19.21
C GLY A 336 2.18 -3.32 -17.70
N ALA A 337 1.09 -2.98 -17.01
CA ALA A 337 0.98 -3.18 -15.58
C ALA A 337 1.13 -4.66 -15.22
N GLU A 338 1.96 -4.92 -14.21
CA GLU A 338 2.13 -6.24 -13.60
C GLU A 338 1.25 -6.39 -12.36
N ARG A 339 0.92 -5.27 -11.70
CA ARG A 339 -0.05 -5.23 -10.61
C ARG A 339 -1.13 -4.17 -10.85
N ILE A 340 -2.32 -4.47 -10.37
CA ILE A 340 -3.49 -3.60 -10.42
C ILE A 340 -3.84 -3.17 -8.99
N GLY A 341 -3.77 -1.88 -8.72
CA GLY A 341 -4.29 -1.29 -7.49
C GLY A 341 -5.81 -1.34 -7.46
N HIS A 342 -6.38 -1.84 -6.36
CA HIS A 342 -7.81 -2.05 -6.09
C HIS A 342 -8.48 -3.12 -6.97
N GLY A 343 -8.55 -2.91 -8.30
CA GLY A 343 -9.17 -3.85 -9.23
C GLY A 343 -10.65 -4.13 -8.96
N LEU A 344 -11.37 -3.22 -8.29
CA LEU A 344 -12.75 -3.44 -7.83
C LEU A 344 -13.68 -3.80 -9.00
N ASN A 345 -13.61 -3.06 -10.09
CA ASN A 345 -14.47 -3.28 -11.26
C ASN A 345 -14.06 -4.46 -12.17
N THR A 346 -13.00 -5.21 -11.84
CA THR A 346 -12.55 -6.36 -12.66
C THR A 346 -13.61 -7.46 -12.75
N ILE A 347 -14.45 -7.60 -11.73
CA ILE A 347 -15.53 -8.60 -11.67
C ILE A 347 -16.52 -8.51 -12.84
N PHE A 348 -16.62 -7.34 -13.46
CA PHE A 348 -17.51 -7.09 -14.61
C PHE A 348 -16.87 -7.39 -15.97
N ASP A 349 -15.58 -7.76 -16.02
CA ASP A 349 -14.88 -8.14 -17.25
C ASP A 349 -14.37 -9.59 -17.17
N SER A 350 -15.23 -10.52 -17.59
CA SER A 350 -14.95 -11.95 -17.56
C SER A 350 -13.71 -12.37 -18.35
N ASP A 351 -13.36 -11.66 -19.43
CA ASP A 351 -12.17 -11.98 -20.23
C ASP A 351 -10.90 -11.59 -19.45
N THR A 352 -10.94 -10.46 -18.75
CA THR A 352 -9.85 -10.01 -17.89
C THR A 352 -9.70 -10.92 -16.65
N LEU A 353 -10.80 -11.37 -16.03
CA LEU A 353 -10.72 -12.38 -14.96
C LEU A 353 -10.03 -13.66 -15.43
N LEU A 354 -10.39 -14.15 -16.62
CA LEU A 354 -9.75 -15.35 -17.20
C LEU A 354 -8.27 -15.12 -17.50
N LEU A 355 -7.90 -13.94 -18.00
CA LEU A 355 -6.52 -13.56 -18.26
C LEU A 355 -5.68 -13.51 -16.97
N MET A 356 -6.25 -13.03 -15.87
CA MET A 356 -5.54 -12.85 -14.60
C MET A 356 -5.44 -14.13 -13.76
N ARG A 357 -6.33 -15.09 -13.98
CA ARG A 357 -6.39 -16.35 -13.24
C ARG A 357 -5.07 -17.15 -13.36
N ASN A 358 -4.46 -17.47 -12.22
CA ASN A 358 -3.18 -18.18 -12.10
C ASN A 358 -2.06 -17.59 -12.97
N SER A 359 -2.08 -16.27 -13.16
CA SER A 359 -1.18 -15.55 -14.05
C SER A 359 -0.06 -14.85 -13.26
N GLN A 360 0.75 -14.06 -13.98
CA GLN A 360 1.76 -13.19 -13.38
C GLN A 360 1.20 -11.88 -12.80
N TYR A 361 -0.09 -11.61 -13.01
CA TYR A 361 -0.72 -10.37 -12.54
C TYR A 361 -1.27 -10.52 -11.13
N LEU A 362 -1.15 -9.48 -10.31
CA LEU A 362 -1.75 -9.41 -8.98
C LEU A 362 -2.71 -8.22 -8.86
N ILE A 363 -3.82 -8.42 -8.12
CA ILE A 363 -4.67 -7.34 -7.64
C ILE A 363 -4.31 -7.01 -6.18
N GLU A 364 -3.98 -5.76 -5.92
CA GLU A 364 -3.74 -5.21 -4.58
C GLU A 364 -5.10 -4.81 -3.99
N ILE A 365 -5.50 -5.42 -2.88
CA ILE A 365 -6.84 -5.31 -2.29
C ILE A 365 -6.78 -4.39 -1.07
N ASN A 366 -7.55 -3.30 -1.10
CA ASN A 366 -7.59 -2.26 -0.06
C ASN A 366 -9.03 -2.17 0.50
N LEU A 367 -9.43 -3.09 1.38
CA LEU A 367 -10.84 -3.28 1.77
C LEU A 367 -11.37 -2.04 2.49
N ILE A 368 -10.59 -1.51 3.43
CA ILE A 368 -11.01 -0.37 4.26
C ILE A 368 -11.13 0.88 3.40
N SER A 369 -10.18 1.09 2.49
CA SER A 369 -10.23 2.18 1.51
C SER A 369 -11.51 2.11 0.68
N ASN A 370 -11.81 0.96 0.09
CA ASN A 370 -12.97 0.80 -0.78
C ASN A 370 -14.31 1.04 -0.03
N LEU A 371 -14.39 0.71 1.26
CA LEU A 371 -15.56 1.03 2.08
C LEU A 371 -15.63 2.53 2.44
N LEU A 372 -14.55 3.09 2.97
CA LEU A 372 -14.53 4.49 3.45
C LEU A 372 -14.61 5.52 2.32
N LEU A 373 -14.16 5.15 1.13
CA LEU A 373 -14.31 5.95 -0.10
C LEU A 373 -15.60 5.61 -0.87
N GLU A 374 -16.53 4.89 -0.23
CA GLU A 374 -17.91 4.69 -0.71
C GLU A 374 -18.00 4.00 -2.09
N TYR A 375 -16.96 3.25 -2.50
CA TYR A 375 -16.99 2.46 -3.73
C TYR A 375 -17.78 1.16 -3.57
N ILE A 376 -17.89 0.67 -2.34
CA ILE A 376 -18.82 -0.39 -1.95
C ILE A 376 -19.71 0.08 -0.80
N PRO A 377 -21.01 -0.26 -0.78
CA PRO A 377 -21.90 0.05 0.34
C PRO A 377 -21.62 -0.82 1.59
N SER A 378 -21.08 -2.02 1.39
CA SER A 378 -20.84 -3.03 2.42
C SER A 378 -19.94 -4.15 1.88
N TYR A 379 -19.25 -4.86 2.79
CA TYR A 379 -18.26 -5.86 2.40
C TYR A 379 -18.84 -7.05 1.62
N ASP A 380 -20.11 -7.42 1.83
CA ASP A 380 -20.80 -8.47 1.07
C ASP A 380 -20.92 -8.19 -0.45
N THR A 381 -20.68 -6.95 -0.87
CA THR A 381 -20.61 -6.56 -2.29
C THR A 381 -19.18 -6.52 -2.85
N HIS A 382 -18.16 -6.72 -2.01
CA HIS A 382 -16.77 -6.65 -2.45
C HIS A 382 -16.36 -7.92 -3.23
N PRO A 383 -15.79 -7.81 -4.44
CA PRO A 383 -15.45 -8.95 -5.31
C PRO A 383 -14.16 -9.69 -4.92
N PHE A 384 -13.60 -9.37 -3.75
CA PHE A 384 -12.30 -9.89 -3.33
C PHE A 384 -12.32 -11.41 -3.14
N PRO A 385 -13.34 -12.01 -2.47
CA PRO A 385 -13.39 -13.45 -2.28
C PRO A 385 -13.45 -14.22 -3.60
N GLU A 386 -14.13 -13.69 -4.61
CA GLU A 386 -14.20 -14.26 -5.95
C GLU A 386 -12.83 -14.29 -6.60
N TYR A 387 -12.06 -13.19 -6.52
CA TYR A 387 -10.70 -13.13 -7.07
C TYR A 387 -9.82 -14.19 -6.42
N LEU A 388 -9.76 -14.20 -5.09
CA LEU A 388 -8.95 -15.13 -4.31
C LEU A 388 -9.31 -16.60 -4.63
N ARG A 389 -10.61 -16.95 -4.56
CA ARG A 389 -11.08 -18.35 -4.67
C ARG A 389 -11.14 -18.86 -6.10
N THR A 390 -11.20 -17.96 -7.09
CA THR A 390 -11.06 -18.35 -8.49
C THR A 390 -9.60 -18.43 -8.93
N GLY A 391 -8.64 -18.02 -8.09
CA GLY A 391 -7.21 -18.17 -8.33
C GLY A 391 -6.59 -16.97 -9.05
N ILE A 392 -7.21 -15.79 -9.00
CA ILE A 392 -6.52 -14.53 -9.33
C ILE A 392 -5.59 -14.20 -8.15
N PRO A 393 -4.28 -13.97 -8.38
CA PRO A 393 -3.39 -13.58 -7.31
C PRO A 393 -3.83 -12.27 -6.66
N THR A 394 -3.98 -12.28 -5.35
CA THR A 394 -4.36 -11.12 -4.54
C THR A 394 -3.44 -10.97 -3.33
N ALA A 395 -3.29 -9.73 -2.86
CA ALA A 395 -2.64 -9.39 -1.61
C ALA A 395 -3.44 -8.27 -0.93
N LEU A 396 -3.53 -8.28 0.41
CA LEU A 396 -4.10 -7.16 1.16
C LEU A 396 -3.06 -6.04 1.30
N SER A 397 -3.51 -4.80 1.32
CA SER A 397 -2.66 -3.62 1.49
C SER A 397 -3.46 -2.50 2.16
N THR A 398 -2.78 -1.48 2.64
CA THR A 398 -3.39 -0.48 3.54
C THR A 398 -3.70 0.87 2.91
N ASP A 399 -3.18 1.12 1.70
CA ASP A 399 -3.44 2.34 0.95
C ASP A 399 -3.02 3.60 1.75
N ASP A 400 -3.98 4.41 2.21
CA ASP A 400 -3.78 5.61 2.99
C ASP A 400 -4.14 5.41 4.48
N ARG A 401 -3.54 4.40 5.13
CA ARG A 401 -3.81 4.02 6.54
C ARG A 401 -3.83 5.15 7.56
N GLY A 402 -3.10 6.24 7.32
CA GLY A 402 -3.07 7.41 8.19
C GLY A 402 -4.34 8.25 8.06
N MET A 403 -4.82 8.44 6.84
CA MET A 403 -6.07 9.13 6.53
C MET A 403 -7.30 8.29 6.85
N PHE A 404 -7.20 6.96 6.79
CA PHE A 404 -8.27 6.04 7.21
C PHE A 404 -8.25 5.72 8.70
N ASP A 405 -7.18 6.12 9.39
CA ASP A 405 -6.91 5.78 10.77
C ASP A 405 -7.07 4.27 11.04
N SER A 406 -6.34 3.48 10.25
CA SER A 406 -6.41 2.02 10.19
C SER A 406 -5.01 1.36 10.17
N THR A 407 -4.98 0.04 10.20
CA THR A 407 -3.78 -0.79 10.20
C THR A 407 -3.87 -1.96 9.22
N LEU A 408 -2.74 -2.62 8.91
CA LEU A 408 -2.80 -3.85 8.10
C LEU A 408 -3.46 -4.98 8.89
N THR A 409 -3.33 -4.99 10.21
CA THR A 409 -4.10 -5.92 11.05
C THR A 409 -5.60 -5.71 10.88
N ASP A 410 -6.07 -4.47 10.72
CA ASP A 410 -7.48 -4.17 10.47
C ASP A 410 -7.94 -4.75 9.12
N GLU A 411 -7.13 -4.63 8.06
CA GLU A 411 -7.40 -5.24 6.75
C GLU A 411 -7.57 -6.76 6.86
N PHE A 412 -6.65 -7.45 7.54
CA PHE A 412 -6.76 -8.89 7.78
C PHE A 412 -7.94 -9.24 8.68
N TYR A 413 -8.27 -8.41 9.67
CA TYR A 413 -9.41 -8.61 10.55
C TYR A 413 -10.70 -8.60 9.76
N VAL A 414 -10.94 -7.53 8.99
CA VAL A 414 -12.08 -7.41 8.07
C VAL A 414 -12.11 -8.60 7.11
N ALA A 415 -10.98 -8.94 6.50
CA ALA A 415 -10.95 -10.03 5.53
C ALA A 415 -11.39 -11.37 6.15
N VAL A 416 -10.87 -11.70 7.33
CA VAL A 416 -11.20 -12.95 8.04
C VAL A 416 -12.64 -12.97 8.53
N THR A 417 -13.14 -11.88 9.11
CA THR A 417 -14.48 -11.85 9.73
C THR A 417 -15.60 -11.72 8.71
N GLU A 418 -15.42 -10.92 7.65
CA GLU A 418 -16.46 -10.66 6.66
C GLU A 418 -16.52 -11.73 5.57
N PHE A 419 -15.38 -12.34 5.21
CA PHE A 419 -15.30 -13.31 4.12
C PHE A 419 -15.01 -14.75 4.58
N ASN A 420 -14.92 -14.96 5.90
CA ASN A 420 -14.64 -16.25 6.54
C ASN A 420 -13.40 -16.93 5.95
N LEU A 421 -12.28 -16.20 5.83
CA LEU A 421 -11.06 -16.74 5.23
C LEU A 421 -10.52 -17.93 6.03
N SER A 422 -10.03 -18.94 5.31
CA SER A 422 -9.26 -20.04 5.91
C SER A 422 -7.82 -19.62 6.22
N TRP A 423 -7.10 -20.42 7.00
CA TRP A 423 -5.68 -20.16 7.28
C TRP A 423 -4.84 -20.19 6.01
N GLU A 424 -5.13 -21.10 5.09
CA GLU A 424 -4.46 -21.20 3.79
C GLU A 424 -4.73 -19.98 2.91
N GLU A 425 -5.95 -19.43 2.94
CA GLU A 425 -6.28 -18.18 2.26
C GLU A 425 -5.48 -17.00 2.84
N VAL A 426 -5.40 -16.90 4.18
CA VAL A 426 -4.55 -15.89 4.86
C VAL A 426 -3.08 -16.04 4.46
N LEU A 427 -2.53 -17.24 4.47
CA LEU A 427 -1.15 -17.51 4.04
C LEU A 427 -0.94 -17.21 2.55
N THR A 428 -1.93 -17.44 1.71
CA THR A 428 -1.87 -17.14 0.28
C THR A 428 -1.71 -15.63 0.06
N LEU A 429 -2.50 -14.81 0.75
CA LEU A 429 -2.41 -13.34 0.67
C LEU A 429 -1.02 -12.84 1.10
N SER A 430 -0.53 -13.31 2.25
CA SER A 430 0.78 -12.93 2.78
C SER A 430 1.95 -13.45 1.93
N THR A 431 1.81 -14.61 1.30
CA THR A 431 2.82 -15.14 0.37
C THR A 431 2.83 -14.34 -0.93
N ASN A 432 1.64 -14.01 -1.45
CA ASN A 432 1.50 -13.24 -2.68
C ASN A 432 2.09 -11.83 -2.55
N SER A 433 1.95 -11.18 -1.39
CA SER A 433 2.54 -9.86 -1.15
C SER A 433 4.08 -9.86 -1.18
N LEU A 434 4.73 -11.02 -1.13
CA LEU A 434 6.18 -11.16 -1.35
C LEU A 434 6.49 -11.71 -2.74
N GLN A 435 5.74 -12.71 -3.22
CA GLN A 435 5.95 -13.37 -4.50
C GLN A 435 5.79 -12.39 -5.68
N TYR A 436 4.79 -11.51 -5.61
CA TYR A 436 4.47 -10.52 -6.64
C TYR A 436 5.06 -9.12 -6.35
N SER A 437 5.87 -8.99 -5.30
CA SER A 437 6.69 -7.78 -5.10
C SER A 437 7.61 -7.52 -6.30
N PHE A 438 8.06 -6.29 -6.45
CA PHE A 438 9.10 -5.92 -7.42
C PHE A 438 10.51 -6.01 -6.84
N LEU A 439 10.68 -6.73 -5.72
CA LEU A 439 12.00 -7.07 -5.19
C LEU A 439 12.88 -7.75 -6.23
N GLN A 440 14.17 -7.40 -6.20
CA GLN A 440 15.18 -8.10 -6.99
C GLN A 440 15.17 -9.60 -6.65
N PRO A 441 15.40 -10.51 -7.60
CA PRO A 441 15.13 -11.95 -7.43
C PRO A 441 15.78 -12.60 -6.20
N ASN A 442 17.01 -12.21 -5.87
CA ASN A 442 17.72 -12.71 -4.68
C ASN A 442 17.09 -12.21 -3.38
N VAL A 443 16.73 -10.93 -3.31
CA VAL A 443 16.07 -10.33 -2.14
C VAL A 443 14.68 -10.92 -1.95
N LYS A 444 13.93 -11.10 -3.05
CA LYS A 444 12.62 -11.77 -3.03
C LYS A 444 12.71 -13.19 -2.45
N ALA A 445 13.66 -14.00 -2.93
CA ALA A 445 13.85 -15.36 -2.43
C ALA A 445 14.22 -15.39 -0.93
N GLN A 446 15.05 -14.44 -0.48
CA GLN A 446 15.38 -14.30 0.95
C GLN A 446 14.15 -13.93 1.78
N GLN A 447 13.34 -12.97 1.31
CA GLN A 447 12.11 -12.53 2.00
C GLN A 447 11.08 -13.66 2.08
N LEU A 448 10.86 -14.43 1.00
CA LEU A 448 9.98 -15.60 1.02
C LEU A 448 10.47 -16.68 1.99
N THR A 449 11.78 -16.96 2.00
CA THR A 449 12.36 -17.94 2.93
C THR A 449 12.16 -17.51 4.39
N LEU A 450 12.46 -16.23 4.69
CA LEU A 450 12.25 -15.66 6.02
C LEU A 450 10.77 -15.70 6.44
N PHE A 451 9.86 -15.39 5.51
CA PHE A 451 8.43 -15.44 5.78
C PHE A 451 7.97 -16.84 6.16
N HIS A 452 8.33 -17.86 5.36
CA HIS A 452 7.97 -19.25 5.67
C HIS A 452 8.59 -19.75 6.98
N GLN A 453 9.81 -19.32 7.32
CA GLN A 453 10.39 -19.61 8.62
C GLN A 453 9.57 -18.99 9.76
N ARG A 454 9.23 -17.70 9.65
CA ARG A 454 8.43 -16.99 10.66
C ARG A 454 7.03 -17.61 10.80
N VAL A 455 6.41 -18.05 9.71
CA VAL A 455 5.12 -18.76 9.74
C VAL A 455 5.27 -20.09 10.49
N ALA A 456 6.28 -20.90 10.19
CA ALA A 456 6.49 -22.17 10.88
C ALA A 456 6.76 -21.99 12.38
N GLU A 457 7.52 -20.96 12.75
CA GLU A 457 7.75 -20.57 14.14
C GLU A 457 6.44 -20.13 14.83
N PHE A 458 5.64 -19.32 14.16
CA PHE A 458 4.34 -18.86 14.65
C PHE A 458 3.35 -20.03 14.84
N GLU A 459 3.23 -20.93 13.87
CA GLU A 459 2.36 -22.12 13.98
C GLU A 459 2.79 -23.03 15.13
N THR A 460 4.11 -23.16 15.37
CA THR A 460 4.64 -23.89 16.52
C THR A 460 4.23 -23.21 17.82
N GLN A 461 4.33 -21.89 17.92
CA GLN A 461 3.90 -21.12 19.09
C GLN A 461 2.40 -21.23 19.35
N VAL A 462 1.57 -21.25 18.29
CA VAL A 462 0.13 -21.49 18.40
C VAL A 462 -0.14 -22.89 18.95
N ALA A 463 0.54 -23.90 18.42
CA ALA A 463 0.39 -25.29 18.87
C ALA A 463 0.77 -25.49 20.35
N SER A 464 1.70 -24.69 20.87
CA SER A 464 2.13 -24.71 22.27
C SER A 464 1.46 -23.69 23.18
N ASP A 465 0.54 -22.87 22.67
CA ASP A 465 -0.08 -21.74 23.41
C ASP A 465 0.94 -20.75 24.00
N THR A 466 1.97 -20.43 23.20
CA THR A 466 3.07 -19.53 23.58
C THR A 466 3.19 -18.31 22.68
N VAL A 467 2.14 -17.96 21.93
CA VAL A 467 2.13 -16.76 21.08
C VAL A 467 2.29 -15.51 21.98
N PRO A 468 3.25 -14.61 21.70
CA PRO A 468 3.46 -13.42 22.52
C PRO A 468 2.21 -12.54 22.60
N THR A 469 1.81 -12.19 23.82
CA THR A 469 0.59 -11.41 24.07
C THR A 469 0.90 -9.94 24.33
N SER A 470 1.31 -9.21 23.29
CA SER A 470 1.36 -7.73 23.39
C SER A 470 0.02 -7.13 22.98
N PRO A 471 -0.63 -6.31 23.83
CA PRO A 471 -1.90 -5.68 23.46
C PRO A 471 -1.65 -4.71 22.31
N PRO A 472 -2.39 -4.84 21.20
CA PRO A 472 -2.25 -3.93 20.07
C PRO A 472 -2.85 -2.57 20.40
N MET A 473 -2.34 -1.53 19.74
CA MET A 473 -2.97 -0.22 19.74
C MET A 473 -4.09 -0.22 18.70
N PHE A 474 -5.33 -0.04 19.15
CA PHE A 474 -6.48 0.07 18.26
C PHE A 474 -6.58 1.49 17.68
N ARG A 475 -6.89 1.59 16.39
CA ARG A 475 -7.13 2.86 15.69
C ARG A 475 -8.63 3.14 15.55
N ALA A 476 -9.00 4.36 15.14
CA ALA A 476 -10.41 4.74 15.13
C ALA A 476 -11.26 3.89 14.18
N PHE A 477 -10.72 3.44 13.05
CA PHE A 477 -11.46 2.56 12.13
C PHE A 477 -11.93 1.30 12.84
N ILE A 478 -11.00 0.51 13.42
CA ILE A 478 -11.37 -0.77 14.02
C ILE A 478 -12.26 -0.59 15.26
N CYS A 479 -12.09 0.49 16.03
CA CYS A 479 -12.99 0.80 17.14
C CYS A 479 -14.42 1.12 16.71
N LYS A 480 -14.61 1.69 15.51
CA LYS A 480 -15.94 1.93 14.93
C LYS A 480 -16.51 0.65 14.31
N PHE A 481 -15.68 -0.13 13.63
CA PHE A 481 -16.06 -1.36 12.96
C PHE A 481 -16.45 -2.46 13.96
N GLU A 482 -15.65 -2.66 15.01
CA GLU A 482 -15.86 -3.66 16.05
C GLU A 482 -15.68 -3.02 17.43
N SER A 483 -16.77 -2.46 17.94
CA SER A 483 -16.77 -1.64 19.15
C SER A 483 -16.30 -2.40 20.41
N GLU A 484 -16.43 -3.73 20.42
CA GLU A 484 -16.00 -4.58 21.53
C GLU A 484 -14.48 -4.55 21.76
N LEU A 485 -13.69 -4.29 20.71
CA LEU A 485 -12.23 -4.21 20.81
C LEU A 485 -11.78 -3.05 21.71
N CYS A 486 -12.51 -1.94 21.64
CA CYS A 486 -12.16 -0.69 22.30
C CYS A 486 -13.00 -0.42 23.57
N SER A 487 -14.10 -1.15 23.77
CA SER A 487 -14.87 -1.13 25.02
C SER A 487 -14.10 -1.86 26.14
N GLY A 488 -13.24 -1.11 26.84
CA GLY A 488 -12.41 -1.66 27.93
C GLY A 488 -11.16 -0.84 28.22
N ASN A 489 -10.74 0.03 27.28
CA ASN A 489 -9.71 1.04 27.49
C ASN A 489 -10.32 2.36 27.99
N LYS A 490 -11.14 2.28 29.05
CA LYS A 490 -11.49 3.47 29.86
C LYS A 490 -10.54 3.51 31.05
N ASP A 491 -9.27 3.77 30.80
CA ASP A 491 -8.31 4.23 31.80
C ASP A 491 -7.35 5.22 31.15
#